data_AF-A0A452YKV2-F1
#
_entry.id   AF-A0A452YKV2-F1
#
_cell.length_a   1.000
_cell.length_b   1.000
_cell.length_c   1.000
_cell.angle_alpha   90.00
_cell.angle_beta   90.00
_cell.angle_gamma   90.00
#
_symmetry.space_group_name_H-M   'P 1'
#
loop_
_entity.id
_entity.type
_entity.pdbx_description
1 polymer ?
#
loop_
_entity_poly.entity_id
_entity_poly.type
_entity_poly.pdbx_seq_one_letter_code
_entity_poly.pdbx_strand_id
1 'polypeptide(L)'
;GASGVGIGNFMEIGPLDVNLKPRNSTWLQKADLIFMDNPVGVGYSYVEDDSLLVTTDWQAATDATTLLKALAKELPTLQQGSPLFLVAESYGGKYAATLGVSVARAVRAGDLKLKLAGVALGDSWVSPEDFTLAYAPLLLEVSRLDDNAGDAAKK
;
A
#
# COMPACT_ATOMS: atom_id res chain seq x y z
N GLY A 1 -1.87 8.65 -8.46
CA GLY A 1 -1.92 7.39 -7.68
C GLY A 1 -3.36 6.98 -7.45
N ALA A 2 -3.59 5.79 -6.89
CA ALA A 2 -4.92 5.30 -6.53
C ALA A 2 -5.21 5.56 -5.03
N SER A 3 -6.45 5.94 -4.70
CA SER A 3 -6.85 6.32 -3.35
C SER A 3 -7.00 5.09 -2.44
N GLY A 4 -6.22 5.03 -1.36
CA GLY A 4 -6.33 3.95 -0.37
C GLY A 4 -7.64 4.04 0.42
N VAL A 5 -8.19 5.25 0.56
CA VAL A 5 -9.53 5.44 1.13
C VAL A 5 -10.61 5.01 0.14
N GLY A 6 -10.55 5.47 -1.11
CA GLY A 6 -11.54 5.14 -2.12
C GLY A 6 -11.62 3.64 -2.43
N ILE A 7 -10.47 3.01 -2.68
CA ILE A 7 -10.41 1.58 -3.01
C ILE A 7 -10.49 0.72 -1.75
N GLY A 8 -9.50 0.82 -0.87
CA GLY A 8 -9.37 -0.04 0.30
C GLY A 8 -10.57 0.02 1.25
N ASN A 9 -11.05 1.23 1.58
CA ASN A 9 -12.18 1.37 2.50
C ASN A 9 -13.52 1.08 1.81
N PHE A 10 -13.80 1.76 0.70
CA PHE A 10 -15.14 1.76 0.13
C PHE A 10 -15.38 0.74 -0.97
N MET A 11 -14.35 0.12 -1.57
CA MET A 11 -14.52 -0.90 -2.61
C MET A 11 -14.10 -2.30 -2.15
N GLU A 12 -13.21 -2.41 -1.16
CA GLU A 12 -12.65 -3.70 -0.74
C GLU A 12 -13.04 -4.11 0.68
N ILE A 13 -12.26 -3.71 1.69
CA ILE A 13 -12.22 -4.36 3.02
C ILE A 13 -12.84 -3.52 4.14
N GLY A 14 -13.17 -2.25 3.88
CA GLY A 14 -13.81 -1.38 4.85
C GLY A 14 -15.27 -1.75 5.13
N PRO A 15 -15.86 -1.19 6.21
CA PRO A 15 -17.15 -1.63 6.73
C PRO A 15 -18.35 -1.23 5.85
N LEU A 16 -18.22 -0.20 5.02
CA LEU A 16 -19.28 0.32 4.15
C LEU A 16 -18.85 0.32 2.67
N ASP A 17 -19.77 -0.01 1.77
CA ASP A 17 -19.56 0.12 0.33
C ASP A 17 -19.64 1.58 -0.17
N VAL A 18 -19.42 1.80 -1.47
CA VAL A 18 -19.48 3.12 -2.12
C VAL A 18 -20.84 3.82 -2.00
N ASN A 19 -21.91 3.08 -1.69
CA ASN A 19 -23.26 3.61 -1.45
C ASN A 19 -23.57 3.73 0.05
N LEU A 20 -22.55 3.65 0.91
CA LEU A 20 -22.63 3.69 2.37
C LEU A 20 -23.45 2.55 2.98
N LYS A 21 -23.60 1.43 2.28
CA LYS A 21 -24.28 0.25 2.81
C LYS A 21 -23.28 -0.65 3.56
N PRO A 22 -23.65 -1.22 4.71
CA PRO A 22 -22.80 -2.15 5.43
C PRO A 22 -22.41 -3.36 4.58
N ARG A 23 -21.14 -3.77 4.67
CA ARG A 23 -20.65 -5.03 4.11
C ARG A 23 -20.85 -6.19 5.09
N ASN A 24 -21.17 -7.37 4.56
CA ASN A 24 -21.18 -8.61 5.33
C ASN A 24 -19.76 -9.09 5.69
N SER A 25 -18.75 -8.64 4.95
CA SER A 25 -17.33 -8.95 5.16
C SER A 25 -16.54 -7.66 5.30
N THR A 26 -15.89 -7.46 6.45
CA THR A 26 -14.95 -6.36 6.68
C THR A 26 -13.81 -6.83 7.55
N TRP A 27 -12.62 -6.29 7.30
CA TRP A 27 -11.45 -6.57 8.14
C TRP A 27 -11.53 -5.94 9.53
N LEU A 28 -12.49 -5.03 9.75
CA LEU A 28 -12.77 -4.44 11.06
C LEU A 28 -13.17 -5.50 12.11
N GLN A 29 -13.62 -6.68 11.66
CA GLN A 29 -13.88 -7.84 12.53
C GLN A 29 -12.62 -8.44 13.16
N LYS A 30 -11.42 -8.06 12.68
CA LYS A 30 -10.12 -8.64 13.08
C LYS A 30 -9.11 -7.60 13.56
N ALA A 31 -9.16 -6.37 13.05
CA ALA A 31 -8.23 -5.31 13.41
C ALA A 31 -8.86 -3.92 13.21
N ASP A 32 -8.33 -2.93 13.92
CA ASP A 32 -8.59 -1.53 13.60
C ASP A 32 -7.94 -1.17 12.26
N LEU A 33 -8.66 -0.45 11.40
CA LEU A 33 -8.22 -0.12 10.04
C LEU A 33 -7.90 1.37 9.92
N ILE A 34 -6.72 1.68 9.39
CA ILE A 34 -6.32 3.04 9.01
C ILE A 34 -6.13 3.04 7.49
N PHE A 35 -6.96 3.81 6.80
CA PHE A 35 -6.83 4.03 5.35
C PHE A 35 -6.15 5.36 5.10
N MET A 36 -5.23 5.38 4.14
CA MET A 36 -4.42 6.54 3.80
C MET A 36 -4.46 6.77 2.30
N ASP A 37 -4.70 8.01 1.89
CA ASP A 37 -4.42 8.44 0.53
C ASP A 37 -2.94 8.82 0.42
N ASN A 38 -2.19 8.02 -0.34
CA ASN A 38 -0.75 8.12 -0.45
C ASN A 38 -0.29 7.81 -1.89
N PRO A 39 0.69 8.55 -2.43
CA PRO A 39 1.36 9.72 -1.84
C PRO A 39 0.51 11.00 -1.92
N VAL A 40 1.10 12.14 -1.55
CA VAL A 40 0.51 13.45 -1.79
C VAL A 40 0.13 13.64 -3.27
N GLY A 41 -1.01 14.29 -3.54
CA GLY A 41 -1.63 14.36 -4.85
C GLY A 41 -2.61 13.20 -5.15
N VAL A 42 -2.83 12.29 -4.21
CA VAL A 42 -3.81 11.20 -4.33
C VAL A 42 -5.03 11.49 -3.47
N GLY A 43 -6.23 11.27 -4.03
CA GLY A 43 -7.50 11.38 -3.30
C GLY A 43 -7.64 12.75 -2.65
N TYR A 44 -7.70 12.79 -1.32
CA TYR A 44 -7.77 14.04 -0.55
C TYR A 44 -6.42 14.54 -0.02
N SER A 45 -5.32 13.83 -0.22
CA SER A 45 -3.98 14.31 0.13
C SER A 45 -3.50 15.31 -0.92
N TYR A 46 -3.27 16.57 -0.55
CA TYR A 46 -2.93 17.65 -1.49
C TYR A 46 -1.74 18.51 -1.01
N VAL A 47 -1.18 19.27 -1.95
CA VAL A 47 -0.22 20.37 -1.74
C VAL A 47 -0.70 21.58 -2.54
N GLU A 48 -0.28 22.77 -2.13
CA GLU A 48 -0.57 24.02 -2.88
C GLU A 48 0.49 24.32 -3.94
N ASP A 49 1.69 23.78 -3.78
CA ASP A 49 2.81 23.87 -4.72
C ASP A 49 3.09 22.48 -5.30
N ASP A 50 2.79 22.30 -6.59
CA ASP A 50 2.97 21.03 -7.31
C ASP A 50 4.43 20.58 -7.36
N SER A 51 5.41 21.46 -7.11
CA SER A 51 6.82 21.06 -7.00
C SER A 51 7.10 20.17 -5.78
N LEU A 52 6.17 20.11 -4.82
CA LEU A 52 6.23 19.24 -3.65
C LEU A 52 5.65 17.84 -3.87
N LEU A 53 5.09 17.57 -5.06
CA LEU A 53 4.70 16.20 -5.40
C LEU A 53 5.92 15.29 -5.37
N VAL A 54 5.79 14.16 -4.68
CA VAL A 54 6.89 13.20 -4.56
C VAL A 54 7.24 12.60 -5.92
N THR A 55 8.53 12.43 -6.18
CA THR A 55 9.06 11.86 -7.42
C THR A 55 9.73 10.51 -7.20
N THR A 56 9.79 10.04 -5.95
CA THR A 56 10.41 8.77 -5.58
C THR A 56 9.61 8.05 -4.50
N ASP A 57 9.67 6.72 -4.50
CA ASP A 57 9.05 5.88 -3.45
C ASP A 57 9.61 6.21 -2.05
N TRP A 58 10.88 6.65 -1.96
CA TRP A 58 11.50 7.04 -0.68
C TRP A 58 10.96 8.37 -0.14
N GLN A 59 10.65 9.34 -0.99
CA GLN A 59 9.97 10.56 -0.56
C GLN A 59 8.56 10.22 -0.04
N ALA A 60 7.79 9.41 -0.78
CA ALA A 60 6.48 8.93 -0.32
C ALA A 60 6.56 8.21 1.04
N ALA A 61 7.56 7.34 1.22
CA ALA A 61 7.78 6.64 2.49
C ALA A 61 8.18 7.58 3.63
N THR A 62 8.95 8.65 3.34
CA THR A 62 9.35 9.67 4.32
C THR A 62 8.13 10.45 4.82
N ASP A 63 7.25 10.86 3.90
CA ASP A 63 6.02 11.57 4.22
C ASP A 63 5.06 10.69 5.03
N ALA A 64 4.84 9.44 4.59
CA ALA A 64 4.00 8.49 5.30
C ALA A 64 4.58 8.11 6.69
N THR A 65 5.91 8.08 6.85
CA THR A 65 6.55 7.89 8.16
C THR A 65 6.30 9.10 9.07
N THR A 66 6.30 10.31 8.51
CA THR A 66 5.96 11.54 9.25
C THR A 66 4.51 11.52 9.70
N LEU A 67 3.59 11.07 8.84
CA LEU A 67 2.19 10.86 9.22
C LEU A 67 2.05 9.82 10.33
N LEU A 68 2.77 8.69 10.27
CA LEU A 68 2.75 7.69 11.35
C LEU A 68 3.30 8.24 12.68
N LYS A 69 4.32 9.11 12.65
CA LYS A 69 4.81 9.82 13.84
C LYS A 69 3.75 10.74 14.43
N ALA A 70 2.96 11.42 13.59
CA ALA A 70 1.84 12.24 14.05
C ALA A 70 0.70 11.37 14.61
N LEU A 71 0.27 10.34 13.87
CA LEU A 71 -0.78 9.42 14.28
C LEU A 71 -0.46 8.69 15.59
N ALA A 72 0.80 8.30 15.80
CA ALA A 72 1.21 7.70 17.07
C ALA A 72 1.01 8.64 18.27
N LYS A 73 1.00 9.96 18.10
CA LYS A 73 0.69 10.91 19.18
C LYS A 73 -0.82 11.00 19.45
N GLU A 74 -1.63 10.90 18.40
CA GLU A 74 -3.09 11.00 18.47
C GLU A 74 -3.77 9.67 18.84
N LEU A 75 -3.13 8.54 18.58
CA LEU A 75 -3.66 7.19 18.81
C LEU A 75 -2.84 6.47 19.89
N PRO A 76 -3.23 6.54 21.18
CA PRO A 76 -2.49 5.93 22.29
C PRO A 76 -2.23 4.43 22.11
N THR A 77 -3.13 3.71 21.43
CA THR A 77 -3.01 2.28 21.16
C THR A 77 -1.73 1.93 20.38
N LEU A 78 -1.32 2.79 19.44
CA LEU A 78 -0.07 2.61 18.68
C LEU A 78 1.17 2.71 19.57
N GLN A 79 1.18 3.63 20.54
CA GLN A 79 2.28 3.76 21.51
C GLN A 79 2.28 2.68 22.58
N GLN A 80 1.10 2.24 23.00
CA GLN A 80 0.92 1.20 24.01
C GLN A 80 1.31 -0.21 23.51
N GLY A 81 1.70 -0.33 22.24
CA GLY A 81 2.32 -1.53 21.70
C GLY A 81 1.39 -2.40 20.86
N SER A 82 0.23 -1.88 20.43
CA SER A 82 -0.58 -2.55 19.41
C SER A 82 0.28 -2.85 18.18
N PRO A 83 0.25 -4.10 17.67
CA PRO A 83 1.04 -4.46 16.50
C PRO A 83 0.49 -3.74 15.26
N LEU A 84 1.34 -2.91 14.65
CA LEU A 84 1.05 -2.25 13.38
C LEU A 84 1.45 -3.18 12.22
N PHE A 85 0.50 -3.42 11.31
CA PHE A 85 0.75 -4.08 10.04
C PHE A 85 0.56 -3.07 8.91
N LEU A 86 1.52 -3.01 7.98
CA LEU A 86 1.36 -2.25 6.75
C LEU A 86 0.80 -3.18 5.69
N VAL A 87 -0.32 -2.81 5.06
CA VAL A 87 -0.97 -3.64 4.04
C VAL A 87 -1.16 -2.80 2.78
N ALA A 88 -0.84 -3.37 1.63
CA ALA A 88 -1.08 -2.70 0.36
C ALA A 88 -1.25 -3.69 -0.79
N GLU A 89 -1.80 -3.19 -1.89
CA GLU A 89 -2.06 -3.93 -3.12
C GLU A 89 -1.38 -3.26 -4.32
N SER A 90 -1.09 -4.01 -5.39
CA SER A 90 -0.61 -3.48 -6.67
C SER A 90 0.70 -2.69 -6.51
N TYR A 91 0.82 -1.49 -7.08
CA TYR A 91 1.99 -0.62 -6.89
C TYR A 91 2.13 -0.18 -5.42
N GLY A 92 1.02 -0.18 -4.66
CA GLY A 92 1.03 0.06 -3.22
C GLY A 92 1.98 -0.87 -2.48
N GLY A 93 2.27 -2.06 -3.00
CA GLY A 93 3.25 -2.96 -2.40
C GLY A 93 4.68 -2.40 -2.38
N LYS A 94 5.10 -1.63 -3.38
CA LYS A 94 6.40 -0.92 -3.35
C LYS A 94 6.40 0.16 -2.27
N TYR A 95 5.30 0.91 -2.14
CA TYR A 95 5.14 1.90 -1.08
C TYR A 95 5.18 1.25 0.30
N ALA A 96 4.42 0.17 0.53
CA ALA A 96 4.37 -0.51 1.81
C ALA A 96 5.71 -1.17 2.20
N ALA A 97 6.43 -1.76 1.24
CA ALA A 97 7.76 -2.31 1.47
C ALA A 97 8.76 -1.19 1.86
N THR A 98 8.79 -0.10 1.09
CA THR A 98 9.69 1.05 1.35
C THR A 98 9.34 1.74 2.67
N LEU A 99 8.05 1.94 2.95
CA LEU A 99 7.55 2.47 4.22
C LEU A 99 7.91 1.54 5.39
N GLY A 100 7.79 0.22 5.23
CA GLY A 100 8.18 -0.75 6.24
C GLY A 100 9.65 -0.62 6.62
N VAL A 101 10.54 -0.45 5.64
CA VAL A 101 11.96 -0.18 5.89
C VAL A 101 12.16 1.16 6.61
N SER A 102 11.47 2.21 6.16
CA SER A 102 11.55 3.56 6.76
C SER A 102 11.10 3.56 8.23
N VAL A 103 9.93 2.98 8.52
CA VAL A 103 9.38 2.85 9.88
C VAL A 103 10.29 1.99 10.75
N ALA A 104 10.77 0.86 10.25
CA ALA A 104 11.68 0.01 11.01
C ALA A 104 12.99 0.74 11.38
N ARG A 105 13.51 1.59 10.50
CA ARG A 105 14.66 2.46 10.80
C ARG A 105 14.32 3.49 11.88
N ALA A 106 13.19 4.19 11.75
CA ALA A 106 12.74 5.17 12.74
C ALA A 106 12.50 4.55 14.13
N VAL A 107 11.90 3.36 14.19
CA VAL A 107 11.70 2.61 15.44
C VAL A 107 13.05 2.23 16.08
N ARG A 108 13.98 1.69 15.30
CA ARG A 108 15.33 1.34 15.80
C ARG A 108 16.13 2.56 16.28
N ALA A 109 15.95 3.71 15.65
CA ALA A 109 16.58 4.97 16.05
C ALA A 109 15.93 5.59 17.31
N GLY A 110 14.76 5.13 17.73
CA GLY A 110 14.00 5.71 18.84
C GLY A 110 13.14 6.92 18.45
N ASP A 111 13.13 7.29 17.17
CA ASP A 111 12.37 8.43 16.63
C ASP A 111 10.86 8.18 16.55
N LEU A 112 10.45 6.91 16.60
CA LEU A 112 9.07 6.48 16.48
C LEU A 112 8.79 5.34 17.46
N LYS A 113 7.92 5.58 18.43
CA LYS A 113 7.51 4.60 19.45
C LYS A 113 6.24 3.88 19.00
N LEU A 114 6.41 2.79 18.28
CA LEU A 114 5.34 1.82 17.96
C LEU A 114 5.94 0.43 17.69
N LYS A 115 5.08 -0.59 17.63
CA LYS A 115 5.47 -1.95 17.26
C LYS A 115 5.13 -2.24 15.80
N LEU A 116 6.10 -2.19 14.90
CA LEU A 116 5.91 -2.69 13.53
C LEU A 116 5.97 -4.21 13.54
N ALA A 117 4.85 -4.86 13.29
CA ALA A 117 4.71 -6.32 13.36
C ALA A 117 4.88 -7.01 12.00
N GLY A 118 4.56 -6.33 10.89
CA GLY A 118 4.75 -6.90 9.56
C GLY A 118 4.32 -6.00 8.41
N VAL A 119 4.61 -6.47 7.21
CA VAL A 119 4.16 -5.87 5.93
C VAL A 119 3.51 -6.99 5.13
N ALA A 120 2.25 -6.80 4.70
CA ALA A 120 1.50 -7.76 3.90
C ALA A 120 1.19 -7.15 2.53
N LEU A 121 1.49 -7.89 1.47
CA LEU A 121 1.46 -7.41 0.09
C LEU A 121 0.48 -8.28 -0.72
N GLY A 122 -0.65 -7.71 -1.12
CA GLY A 122 -1.60 -8.36 -2.04
C GLY A 122 -1.24 -8.03 -3.49
N ASP A 123 -1.18 -9.02 -4.37
CA ASP A 123 -1.05 -8.87 -5.83
C ASP A 123 -0.09 -7.74 -6.27
N SER A 124 1.05 -7.66 -5.60
CA SER A 124 1.88 -6.47 -5.60
C SER A 124 2.91 -6.47 -6.72
N TRP A 125 3.03 -5.33 -7.40
CA TRP A 125 4.03 -5.15 -8.47
C TRP A 125 5.40 -4.82 -7.87
N VAL A 126 6.14 -5.83 -7.41
CA VAL A 126 7.41 -5.64 -6.67
C VAL A 126 8.63 -5.64 -7.59
N SER A 127 8.78 -6.68 -8.43
CA SER A 127 9.92 -6.87 -9.32
C SER A 127 9.50 -6.67 -10.78
N PRO A 128 9.82 -5.53 -11.42
CA PRO A 128 9.44 -5.29 -12.81
C PRO A 128 9.97 -6.38 -13.76
N GLU A 129 11.20 -6.84 -13.54
CA GLU A 129 11.83 -7.89 -14.35
C GLU A 129 11.04 -9.20 -14.28
N ASP A 130 10.76 -9.70 -13.08
CA ASP A 130 10.02 -10.96 -12.92
C ASP A 130 8.61 -10.86 -13.49
N PHE A 131 7.92 -9.73 -13.29
CA PHE A 131 6.58 -9.51 -13.86
C PHE A 131 6.61 -9.50 -15.38
N THR A 132 7.54 -8.76 -15.99
CA THR A 132 7.66 -8.71 -17.45
C THR A 132 7.97 -10.08 -18.04
N LEU A 133 8.86 -10.85 -17.40
CA LEU A 133 9.22 -12.20 -17.84
C LEU A 133 8.07 -13.22 -17.65
N ALA A 134 7.22 -13.03 -16.64
CA ALA A 134 6.14 -13.95 -16.34
C ALA A 134 4.87 -13.74 -17.18
N TYR A 135 4.63 -12.53 -17.71
CA TYR A 135 3.35 -12.21 -18.36
C TYR A 135 3.06 -13.06 -19.60
N ALA A 136 4.02 -13.21 -20.51
CA ALA A 136 3.76 -13.96 -21.74
C ALA A 136 3.50 -15.45 -21.49
N PRO A 137 4.32 -16.18 -20.69
CA PRO A 137 3.99 -17.54 -20.28
C PRO A 137 2.61 -17.66 -19.64
N LEU A 138 2.29 -16.80 -18.68
CA LEU A 138 0.99 -16.82 -17.99
C LEU A 138 -0.17 -16.66 -18.97
N LEU A 139 -0.09 -15.68 -19.87
CA LEU A 139 -1.16 -15.39 -20.83
C LEU A 139 -1.35 -16.52 -21.85
N LEU A 140 -0.29 -17.25 -22.23
CA LEU A 140 -0.43 -18.46 -23.04
C LEU A 140 -1.17 -19.56 -22.28
N GLU A 141 -0.73 -19.84 -21.05
CA GLU A 141 -1.31 -20.90 -20.22
C GLU A 141 -2.80 -20.68 -19.94
N VAL A 142 -3.23 -19.42 -19.82
CA VAL A 142 -4.64 -19.06 -19.63
C VAL A 142 -5.39 -18.77 -20.94
N SER A 143 -4.82 -19.16 -22.09
CA SER A 143 -5.42 -19.01 -23.43
C SER A 143 -5.82 -17.57 -23.78
N ARG A 144 -5.03 -16.59 -23.31
CA ARG A 144 -5.14 -15.15 -23.62
C ARG A 144 -4.18 -14.69 -24.70
N LEU A 145 -3.18 -15.51 -25.04
CA LEU A 145 -2.32 -15.35 -26.21
C LEU A 145 -2.34 -16.63 -27.05
N ASP A 146 -2.10 -16.50 -28.35
CA ASP A 146 -1.89 -17.62 -29.26
C ASP A 146 -0.41 -18.01 -29.31
N ASP A 147 -0.12 -19.15 -29.92
CA ASP A 147 1.26 -19.68 -30.03
C ASP A 147 2.19 -18.72 -30.77
N ASN A 148 1.67 -17.93 -31.73
CA ASN A 148 2.45 -16.93 -32.46
C ASN A 148 2.99 -15.83 -31.52
N ALA A 149 2.14 -15.31 -30.64
CA ALA A 149 2.54 -14.33 -29.64
C ALA A 149 3.45 -14.96 -28.57
N GLY A 150 3.23 -16.23 -28.24
CA GLY A 150 4.06 -16.95 -27.28
C GLY A 150 5.48 -17.23 -27.74
N ASP A 151 5.65 -17.60 -29.00
CA ASP A 151 6.96 -17.85 -29.59
C ASP A 151 7.77 -16.57 -29.79
N ALA A 152 7.09 -15.43 -29.99
CA ALA A 152 7.73 -14.12 -30.04
C ALA A 152 8.28 -13.68 -28.68
N ALA A 153 7.58 -14.01 -27.58
CA ALA A 153 7.99 -13.63 -26.22
C ALA A 153 9.14 -14.46 -25.63
N LYS A 154 9.46 -15.61 -26.25
CA LYS A 154 10.60 -16.47 -25.88
C LYS A 154 11.92 -16.10 -26.58
N LYS A 155 11.89 -15.13 -27.50
CA LYS A 155 13.07 -14.61 -28.21
C LYS A 155 13.64 -13.41 -27.49
#